data_AF-A0A940XP60-F1
#
_entry.id   AF-A0A940XP60-F1
#
_cell.length_a   1.000
_cell.length_b   1.000
_cell.length_c   1.000
_cell.angle_alpha   90.00
_cell.angle_beta   90.00
_cell.angle_gamma   90.00
#
_symmetry.space_group_name_H-M   'P 1'
#
loop_
_entity.id
_entity.type
_entity.pdbx_description
1 polymer ?
#
loop_
_entity_poly.entity_id
_entity_poly.type
_entity_poly.pdbx_seq_one_letter_code
_entity_poly.pdbx_strand_id
1 'polypeptide(L)' 'MPGYSPELNPDELLNADLKHHVHAARATSADGPAHETRRILHRRQKQPHVICGHFAARHVPYTIQ' A
#
# COMPACT_ATOMS: atom_id res chain seq x y z
N MET A 1 -13.13 -3.94 -18.69
CA MET A 1 -12.07 -4.38 -17.77
C MET A 1 -12.16 -5.90 -17.64
N PRO A 2 -11.04 -6.64 -17.56
CA PRO A 2 -11.10 -8.00 -17.04
C PRO A 2 -11.72 -7.98 -15.62
N GLY A 3 -12.32 -9.08 -15.19
CA GLY A 3 -12.86 -9.21 -13.82
C GLY A 3 -11.79 -8.89 -12.78
N TYR A 4 -12.22 -8.43 -11.60
CA TYR A 4 -11.36 -7.94 -10.51
C TYR A 4 -10.08 -8.77 -10.37
N SER A 5 -8.95 -8.19 -10.78
CA SER A 5 -7.62 -8.81 -10.81
C SER A 5 -6.71 -8.03 -9.83
N PRO A 6 -6.79 -8.33 -8.52
CA PRO A 6 -6.14 -7.54 -7.46
C PRO A 6 -4.60 -7.52 -7.58
N GLU A 7 -4.01 -8.56 -8.18
CA GLU A 7 -2.58 -8.63 -8.51
C GLU A 7 -2.11 -7.57 -9.51
N LEU A 8 -3.06 -6.87 -10.15
CA LEU A 8 -2.83 -5.83 -11.15
C LEU A 8 -2.99 -4.42 -10.57
N ASN A 9 -3.38 -4.27 -9.31
CA ASN A 9 -3.74 -2.97 -8.74
C ASN A 9 -2.63 -2.45 -7.80
N PRO A 10 -2.05 -1.26 -8.05
CA PRO A 10 -0.94 -0.75 -7.24
C PRO A 10 -1.35 -0.40 -5.80
N ASP A 11 -2.64 -0.20 -5.54
CA ASP A 11 -3.17 -0.06 -4.18
C ASP A 11 -3.05 -1.37 -3.37
N GLU A 12 -3.08 -2.55 -4.00
CA GLU A 12 -2.91 -3.85 -3.33
C GLU A 12 -1.45 -4.08 -2.95
N LEU A 13 -0.51 -3.57 -3.75
CA LEU A 13 0.91 -3.50 -3.36
C LEU A 13 1.12 -2.55 -2.17
N LEU A 14 0.45 -1.40 -2.15
CA LEU A 14 0.45 -0.49 -1.00
C LEU A 14 -0.22 -1.14 0.22
N ASN A 15 -1.32 -1.87 0.03
CA ASN A 15 -2.04 -2.60 1.07
C ASN A 15 -1.16 -3.70 1.68
N ALA A 16 -0.42 -4.43 0.86
CA ALA A 16 0.55 -5.43 1.31
C ALA A 16 1.71 -4.77 2.09
N ASP A 17 2.24 -3.64 1.62
CA ASP A 17 3.26 -2.85 2.33
C ASP A 17 2.73 -2.37 3.70
N LEU A 18 1.50 -1.87 3.74
CA LEU A 18 0.82 -1.47 4.98
C LEU A 18 0.65 -2.65 5.92
N LYS A 19 0.14 -3.80 5.44
CA LYS A 19 -0.03 -5.02 6.25
C LYS A 19 1.29 -5.56 6.79
N HIS A 20 2.38 -5.38 6.06
CA HIS A 20 3.72 -5.80 6.48
C HIS A 20 4.33 -4.85 7.54
N HIS A 21 4.04 -3.55 7.47
CA HIS A 21 4.62 -2.53 8.34
C HIS A 21 3.76 -2.16 9.55
N VAL A 22 2.44 -2.31 9.44
CA VAL A 22 1.53 -2.35 10.59
C VAL A 22 1.78 -3.69 11.27
N HIS A 23 2.87 -3.75 12.03
CA HIS A 23 3.12 -4.88 12.91
C HIS A 23 1.88 -5.05 13.79
N ALA A 24 1.43 -6.30 13.92
CA ALA A 24 0.40 -6.74 14.86
C ALA A 24 0.84 -6.56 16.33
N ALA A 25 1.50 -5.44 16.67
CA ALA A 25 1.67 -4.95 18.01
C ALA A 25 0.26 -4.68 18.54
N ARG A 26 -0.32 -5.73 19.16
CA ARG A 26 -1.60 -5.79 19.85
C ARG A 26 -2.26 -4.42 19.93
N ALA A 27 -3.05 -4.11 18.92
CA ALA A 27 -3.93 -2.97 18.96
C ALA A 27 -4.95 -3.26 20.07
N THR A 28 -4.64 -2.80 21.29
CA THR A 28 -5.54 -2.88 22.44
C THR A 28 -6.79 -2.01 22.24
N SER A 29 -6.77 -1.16 21.21
CA SER A 29 -7.91 -0.39 20.72
C SER A 29 -7.84 -0.22 19.19
N ALA A 30 -9.00 -0.03 18.56
CA ALA A 30 -9.15 0.17 17.12
C ALA A 30 -8.45 1.46 16.60
N ASP A 31 -8.12 2.40 17.49
CA ASP A 31 -7.45 3.65 17.14
C ASP A 31 -5.97 3.46 16.80
N GLY A 32 -5.32 2.44 17.38
CA GLY A 32 -3.90 2.14 17.16
C GLY A 32 -3.56 1.87 15.68
N PRO A 33 -4.24 0.92 15.01
CA PRO A 33 -4.05 0.62 13.60
C PRO A 33 -4.31 1.82 12.70
N ALA A 34 -5.32 2.63 13.00
CA ALA A 34 -5.64 3.81 12.22
C ALA A 34 -4.57 4.92 12.36
N HIS A 35 -4.00 5.10 13.55
CA HIS A 35 -2.87 6.01 13.76
C HIS A 35 -1.62 5.54 13.02
N GLU A 36 -1.28 4.26 13.13
CA GLU A 36 -0.09 3.70 12.50
C GLU A 36 -0.19 3.73 10.97
N THR A 37 -1.36 3.41 10.41
CA THR A 37 -1.63 3.53 8.98
C THR A 37 -1.39 4.97 8.48
N ARG A 38 -1.93 5.98 9.19
CA ARG A 38 -1.70 7.39 8.82
C ARG A 38 -0.23 7.77 8.90
N ARG A 39 0.48 7.30 9.93
CA ARG A 39 1.92 7.54 10.11
C ARG A 39 2.74 6.96 8.95
N ILE A 40 2.46 5.72 8.55
CA ILE A 40 3.14 5.05 7.43
C ILE A 40 2.83 5.77 6.11
N LEU A 41 1.56 6.07 5.83
CA LEU A 41 1.16 6.79 4.61
C LEU A 41 1.83 8.17 4.51
N HIS A 42 1.84 8.94 5.61
CA HIS A 42 2.51 10.24 5.64
C HIS A 42 4.03 10.13 5.43
N ARG A 43 4.67 9.05 5.90
CA ARG A 43 6.08 8.78 5.61
C ARG A 43 6.31 8.43 4.13
N ARG A 44 5.42 7.64 3.52
CA ARG A 44 5.50 7.25 2.10
C ARG A 44 5.31 8.43 1.15
N GLN A 45 4.51 9.43 1.51
CA GLN A 45 4.41 10.69 0.75
C GLN A 45 5.77 11.39 0.56
N LYS A 46 6.71 11.21 1.50
CA LYS A 46 8.07 11.76 1.41
C LYS A 46 9.07 10.80 0.74
N GLN A 47 8.62 9.64 0.28
CA GLN A 47 9.42 8.60 -0.40
C GLN A 47 8.84 8.31 -1.79
N PRO A 48 8.87 9.27 -2.73
CA PRO A 48 8.23 9.13 -4.03
C PRO A 48 8.75 7.93 -4.83
N HIS A 49 10.02 7.54 -4.65
CA HIS A 49 10.60 6.36 -5.30
C HIS A 49 9.92 5.04 -4.88
N VAL A 50 9.45 4.92 -3.64
CA VAL A 50 8.69 3.75 -3.17
C VAL A 50 7.32 3.72 -3.85
N ILE A 51 6.65 4.87 -3.91
CA ILE A 51 5.35 5.01 -4.57
C ILE A 51 5.48 4.67 -6.06
N CYS A 52 6.45 5.25 -6.76
CA CYS A 52 6.72 4.96 -8.17
C CYS A 52 7.06 3.47 -8.39
N GLY A 53 7.76 2.84 -7.43
CA GLY A 53 8.06 1.41 -7.46
C GLY A 53 6.81 0.52 -7.51
N HIS A 54 5.72 0.92 -6.85
CA HIS A 54 4.44 0.19 -6.92
C HIS A 54 3.81 0.24 -8.32
N PHE A 55 3.98 1.34 -9.05
CA PHE A 55 3.49 1.47 -10.44
C PHE A 55 4.42 0.83 -11.48
N ALA A 56 5.70 0.66 -11.16
CA ALA A 56 6.69 0.03 -12.03
C ALA A 56 6.77 -1.51 -11.85
N ALA A 57 5.98 -2.09 -10.95
CA ALA A 57 5.94 -3.53 -10.76
C ALA A 57 5.45 -4.24 -12.03
N ARG A 58 6.12 -5.35 -12.39
CA ARG A 58 5.92 -6.10 -13.65
C ARG A 58 4.47 -6.52 -13.94
N HIS A 59 3.63 -6.50 -12.92
CA HIS A 59 2.27 -6.99 -12.95
C HIS A 59 1.22 -5.88 -12.84
N VAL A 60 1.60 -4.60 -12.72
CA VAL A 60 0.64 -3.49 -12.59
C VAL A 60 0.36 -2.86 -13.97
N PRO A 61 -0.79 -3.10 -14.61
CA PRO A 61 -1.12 -2.61 -15.94
C PRO A 61 -1.77 -1.21 -15.92
N TYR A 62 -1.56 -0.43 -14.86
CA TYR A 62 -2.02 0.97 -14.81
C TYR A 62 -1.12 1.94 -15.59
N THR A 63 -0.10 1.48 -16.31
CA THR A 63 0.54 2.30 -17.35
C THR A 63 -0.42 2.44 -18.52
N ILE A 64 -1.30 3.42 -18.41
CA ILE A 64 -2.12 3.91 -19.52
C ILE A 64 -1.16 4.29 -20.65
N GLN A 65 -1.28 3.61 -21.80
CA GLN A 65 -0.76 4.10 -23.08
C GLN A 65 -1.59 5.29 -23.56
#